data_AF-A0AAD9U7M6-F1
#
_entry.id   AF-A0AAD9U7M6-F1
#
_cell.length_a   1.000
_cell.length_b   1.000
_cell.length_c   1.000
_cell.angle_alpha   90.00
_cell.angle_beta   90.00
_cell.angle_gamma   90.00
#
_symmetry.space_group_name_H-M   'P 1'
#
loop_
_entity.id
_entity.type
_entity.pdbx_description
1 polymer ?
#
loop_
_entity_poly.entity_id
_entity_poly.type
_entity_poly.pdbx_seq_one_letter_code
_entity_poly.pdbx_strand_id
1 'polypeptide(L)' 'MGIIRSSFTFMVATAFGVYIAQNYNVPNIKKLAGTGMLMAKHIEETYRKPKKTDRDD' A
#
# COMPACT_ATOMS: atom_id res chain seq x y z
N MET A 1 -16.03 -33.07 -3.03
CA MET A 1 -16.74 -31.77 -2.92
C MET A 1 -15.83 -30.70 -2.30
N GLY A 2 -14.73 -30.33 -2.96
CA GLY A 2 -13.76 -29.36 -2.40
C GLY A 2 -13.21 -28.41 -3.45
N ILE A 3 -12.72 -28.96 -4.56
CA ILE A 3 -12.14 -28.17 -5.66
C ILE A 3 -13.22 -27.33 -6.35
N ILE A 4 -14.34 -27.93 -6.80
CA ILE A 4 -15.43 -27.21 -7.48
C ILE A 4 -16.01 -26.09 -6.60
N ARG A 5 -16.23 -26.36 -5.30
CA ARG A 5 -16.75 -25.36 -4.35
C ARG A 5 -15.74 -24.23 -4.14
N SER A 6 -14.46 -24.56 -3.95
CA SER A 6 -13.40 -23.56 -3.76
C SER A 6 -13.21 -22.70 -5.02
N SER A 7 -13.15 -23.32 -6.20
CA SER A 7 -13.03 -22.63 -7.48
C SER A 7 -14.23 -21.72 -7.76
N PHE A 8 -15.45 -22.17 -7.45
CA PHE A 8 -16.64 -21.34 -7.61
C PHE A 8 -16.59 -20.11 -6.69
N THR A 9 -16.28 -20.28 -5.40
CA THR A 9 -16.12 -19.15 -4.48
C THR A 9 -15.03 -18.19 -4.94
N PHE A 10 -13.91 -18.70 -5.46
CA PHE A 10 -12.83 -17.87 -6.00
C PHE A 10 -13.28 -17.05 -7.22
N MET A 11 -14.01 -17.67 -8.16
CA MET A 11 -14.54 -16.98 -9.33
C MET A 11 -15.55 -15.89 -8.92
N VAL A 12 -16.48 -16.19 -8.01
CA VAL A 12 -17.47 -15.21 -7.52
C VAL A 12 -16.79 -14.06 -6.79
N ALA A 13 -15.83 -14.35 -5.89
CA ALA A 13 -15.08 -13.32 -5.18
C ALA A 13 -14.27 -12.43 -6.14
N THR A 14 -13.67 -13.02 -7.18
CA THR A 14 -12.92 -12.28 -8.20
C THR A 14 -13.85 -11.36 -8.99
N ALA A 15 -14.99 -11.86 -9.48
CA ALA A 15 -15.96 -11.06 -10.22
C ALA A 15 -16.51 -9.90 -9.37
N PHE A 16 -16.82 -10.17 -8.10
CA PHE A 16 -17.25 -9.14 -7.15
C PHE A 16 -16.16 -8.09 -6.90
N GLY A 17 -14.91 -8.51 -6.74
CA GLY A 17 -13.77 -7.61 -6.58
C GLY A 17 -13.57 -6.71 -7.80
N VAL A 18 -13.70 -7.24 -9.02
CA VAL A 18 -13.64 -6.47 -10.26
C VAL A 18 -14.78 -5.45 -10.34
N TYR A 19 -16.02 -5.85 -9.98
CA TYR A 19 -17.16 -4.93 -9.96
C TYR A 19 -16.91 -3.74 -9.02
N ILE A 20 -16.42 -4.00 -7.80
CA ILE A 20 -16.05 -2.92 -6.87
C ILE A 20 -14.96 -2.04 -7.46
N ALA A 21 -13.93 -2.64 -8.07
CA ALA A 21 -12.81 -1.89 -8.63
C ALA A 21 -13.19 -1.00 -9.83
N GLN A 22 -14.28 -1.35 -10.53
CA GLN A 22 -14.83 -0.53 -11.61
C GLN A 22 -15.83 0.52 -11.10
N ASN A 23 -16.63 0.19 -10.08
CA ASN A 23 -17.69 1.05 -9.57
C ASN A 23 -17.20 2.07 -8.54
N TYR A 24 -16.01 1.88 -7.98
CA TYR A 24 -15.32 2.85 -7.14
C TYR A 24 -14.08 3.36 -7.86
N ASN A 25 -13.80 4.66 -7.74
CA ASN A 25 -12.53 5.24 -8.17
C ASN A 25 -11.41 4.73 -7.25
N VAL A 26 -10.92 3.51 -7.53
CA VAL A 26 -9.83 2.93 -6.74
C VAL A 26 -8.58 3.79 -6.98
N PRO A 27 -8.02 4.41 -5.92
CA PRO A 27 -6.86 5.27 -6.08
C PRO A 27 -5.70 4.46 -6.67
N ASN A 28 -4.96 5.08 -7.59
CA ASN A 28 -3.82 4.45 -8.21
C ASN A 28 -2.80 4.04 -7.13
N ILE A 29 -2.67 2.73 -6.89
CA ILE A 29 -1.86 2.16 -5.80
C ILE A 29 -0.40 2.59 -5.94
N LYS A 30 0.11 2.76 -7.18
CA LYS A 30 1.46 3.26 -7.42
C LYS A 30 1.62 4.70 -6.94
N LYS A 31 0.63 5.56 -7.20
CA LYS A 31 0.63 6.94 -6.67
C LYS A 31 0.52 6.93 -5.14
N LEU A 32 -0.38 6.12 -4.59
CA LEU A 32 -0.57 6.00 -3.14
C LEU A 32 0.71 5.54 -2.43
N ALA A 33 1.39 4.52 -2.96
CA ALA A 33 2.66 4.03 -2.44
C ALA A 33 3.76 5.09 -2.55
N GLY A 34 3.83 5.80 -3.68
CA GLY A 34 4.76 6.93 -3.86
C GLY A 34 4.55 8.04 -2.83
N THR A 35 3.30 8.46 -2.63
CA THR A 35 2.94 9.47 -1.60
C THR A 35 3.25 8.96 -0.20
N GLY A 36 2.96 7.70 0.10
CA GLY A 36 3.30 7.07 1.38
C GLY A 36 4.81 7.06 1.65
N MET A 37 5.62 6.73 0.65
CA MET A 37 7.07 6.77 0.76
C MET A 37 7.61 8.19 0.99
N LEU A 38 7.03 9.19 0.30
CA LEU A 38 7.39 10.59 0.50
C LEU A 38 7.01 11.08 1.91
N MET A 39 5.81 10.76 2.38
CA MET A 39 5.40 11.07 3.76
C MET A 39 6.29 10.39 4.78
N ALA A 40 6.64 9.11 4.57
CA ALA A 40 7.54 8.38 5.46
C ALA A 40 8.91 9.06 5.54
N LYS A 41 9.48 9.49 4.41
CA LYS A 41 10.73 10.27 4.39
C LYS A 41 10.59 11.61 5.10
N HIS A 42 9.48 12.32 4.88
CA HIS A 42 9.27 13.61 5.53
C HIS A 42 9.17 13.47 7.05
N ILE A 43 8.49 12.43 7.54
CA ILE A 43 8.44 12.09 8.97
C ILE A 43 9.85 11.71 9.46
N GLU A 44 10.56 10.85 8.73
CA GLU A 44 11.93 10.48 9.07
C GLU A 44 12.82 11.72 9.21
N GLU A 45 12.85 12.60 8.21
CA GLU A 45 13.66 13.82 8.22
C GLU A 45 13.27 14.79 9.34
N THR A 46 11.98 14.93 9.62
CA THR A 46 11.46 15.82 10.69
C THR A 46 11.86 15.32 12.08
N TYR A 47 11.85 14.00 12.30
CA TYR A 47 12.13 13.41 13.62
C TYR A 47 13.54 12.83 13.76
N ARG A 48 14.33 12.82 12.68
CA ARG A 48 15.72 12.36 12.72
C ARG A 48 16.52 13.29 13.62
N LYS A 49 17.11 12.72 14.67
CA LYS A 49 18.03 13.46 15.54
C LYS A 49 19.16 14.08 14.70
N PRO A 50 19.50 15.36 14.92
CA PRO A 50 20.63 15.97 14.22
C PRO A 50 21.88 15.14 14.50
N LYS A 51 22.66 14.87 13.44
CA LYS A 51 23.89 14.10 13.55
C LYS A 51 24.84 14.92 14.44
N LYS A 52 25.34 14.33 15.53
CA LYS A 52 26.43 14.97 16.29
C LYS A 52 27.57 15.18 15.32
N THR A 53 28.02 16.43 15.18
CA THR A 53 29.31 16.68 14.56
C THR A 53 30.33 16.14 15.53
N ASP A 54 31.09 15.13 15.13
CA ASP A 54 32.36 14.80 15.79
C ASP A 54 33.27 16.01 15.52
N ARG A 55 33.16 17.02 16.37
CA ARG A 55 34.16 18.06 16.58
C ARG A 55 34.41 18.08 18.08
N ASP A 56 35.10 17.06 18.54
CA ASP A 56 35.88 17.12 19.75
C ASP A 56 37.26 16.58 19.35
N ASP A 57 38.19 17.51 19.10
CA ASP A 57 39.64 17.30 19.14
C ASP A 57 40.06 16.78 20.52
#